data_AF-A0A2N1ZZZ1-F1
#
_entry.id   AF-A0A2N1ZZZ1-F1
#
_cell.length_a   1.000
_cell.length_b   1.000
_cell.length_c   1.000
_cell.angle_alpha   90.00
_cell.angle_beta   90.00
_cell.angle_gamma   90.00
#
_symmetry.space_group_name_H-M   'P 1'
#
loop_
_entity.id
_entity.type
_entity.pdbx_description
1 polymer ?
#
loop_
_entity_poly.entity_id
_entity_poly.type
_entity_poly.pdbx_seq_one_letter_code
_entity_poly.pdbx_strand_id
1 'polypeptide(L)'
;MKESMKALCADIEAAGEKELARAAAMFGETNNSPHESYAVILEEFQEAQTDGRMFEHNIDFYWDAVKKNDEKNQDVWLKEMKEKALRAAIEWTQVYAMCAKALKKKENN
;
A
#
# COMPACT_ATOMS: atom_id res chain seq x y z
N MET A 1 15.75 -3.52 -14.45
CA MET A 1 14.27 -3.48 -14.47
C MET A 1 13.80 -3.44 -15.91
N LYS A 2 12.71 -4.16 -16.26
CA LYS A 2 12.04 -4.02 -17.56
C LYS A 2 11.57 -2.56 -17.74
N GLU A 3 11.54 -2.02 -18.95
CA GLU A 3 11.14 -0.61 -19.18
C GLU A 3 9.75 -0.28 -18.62
N SER A 4 8.79 -1.21 -18.71
CA SER A 4 7.46 -1.05 -18.11
C SER A 4 7.48 -0.92 -16.59
N MET A 5 8.43 -1.58 -15.92
CA MET A 5 8.61 -1.46 -14.47
C MET A 5 9.25 -0.14 -14.09
N LYS A 6 10.13 0.43 -14.93
CA LYS A 6 10.74 1.75 -14.65
C LYS A 6 9.67 2.85 -14.64
N ALA A 7 8.79 2.85 -15.64
CA ALA A 7 7.68 3.81 -15.69
C ALA A 7 6.78 3.68 -14.46
N LEU A 8 6.39 2.44 -14.11
CA LEU A 8 5.59 2.18 -12.92
C LEU A 8 6.28 2.62 -11.62
N CYS A 9 7.58 2.40 -11.47
CA CYS A 9 8.33 2.87 -10.31
C CYS A 9 8.26 4.41 -10.18
N ALA A 10 8.45 5.14 -11.29
CA ALA A 10 8.34 6.60 -11.28
C ALA A 10 6.93 7.07 -10.88
N ASP A 11 5.88 6.38 -11.34
CA ASP A 11 4.50 6.69 -10.96
C ASP A 11 4.25 6.45 -9.46
N ILE A 12 4.79 5.38 -8.89
CA ILE A 12 4.67 5.05 -7.47
C ILE A 12 5.48 6.03 -6.61
N GLU A 13 6.70 6.39 -7.00
CA GLU A 13 7.50 7.42 -6.32
C GLU A 13 6.73 8.76 -6.31
N ALA A 14 6.18 9.17 -7.45
CA ALA A 14 5.37 10.39 -7.54
C ALA A 14 4.08 10.32 -6.70
N ALA A 15 3.46 9.15 -6.59
CA ALA A 15 2.32 8.93 -5.70
C ALA A 15 2.72 9.01 -4.21
N GLY A 16 3.87 8.46 -3.86
CA GLY A 16 4.46 8.53 -2.52
C GLY A 16 4.78 9.95 -2.09
N GLU A 17 5.36 10.78 -2.96
CA GLU A 17 5.60 12.21 -2.68
C GLU A 17 4.29 12.98 -2.46
N LYS A 18 3.24 12.67 -3.23
CA LYS A 18 1.91 13.26 -3.02
C LYS A 18 1.29 12.82 -1.69
N GLU A 19 1.50 11.57 -1.28
CA GLU A 19 1.04 11.08 0.02
C GLU A 19 1.81 11.74 1.17
N LEU A 20 3.13 11.86 1.05
CA LEU A 20 3.95 12.59 2.01
C LEU A 20 3.45 14.03 2.19
N ALA A 21 3.10 14.71 1.10
CA ALA A 21 2.53 16.05 1.15
C ALA A 21 1.15 16.08 1.83
N ARG A 22 0.28 15.09 1.60
CA ARG A 22 -1.02 14.95 2.29
C ARG A 22 -0.82 14.75 3.79
N ALA A 23 0.06 13.83 4.19
CA ALA A 23 0.38 13.56 5.59
C ALA A 23 1.01 14.78 6.28
N ALA A 24 1.87 15.53 5.58
CA ALA A 24 2.46 16.76 6.09
C ALA A 24 1.40 17.86 6.31
N ALA A 25 0.46 18.02 5.38
CA ALA A 25 -0.63 19.00 5.51
C ALA A 25 -1.59 18.65 6.67
N MET A 26 -1.82 17.36 6.93
CA MET A 26 -2.75 16.90 7.97
C MET A 26 -2.12 16.82 9.37
N PHE A 27 -0.87 16.37 9.45
CA PHE A 27 -0.22 16.00 10.72
C PHE A 27 1.12 16.72 10.98
N GLY A 28 1.48 17.69 10.13
CA GLY A 28 2.74 18.42 10.20
C GLY A 28 3.89 17.74 9.45
N GLU A 29 4.89 18.55 9.07
CA GLU A 29 6.02 18.15 8.23
C GLU A 29 6.89 17.02 8.80
N THR A 30 6.94 16.92 10.14
CA THR A 30 7.81 15.99 10.87
C THR A 30 7.02 15.32 11.99
N ASN A 31 7.29 14.05 12.25
CA ASN A 31 6.83 13.39 13.46
C ASN A 31 7.58 13.94 14.68
N ASN A 32 6.97 13.89 15.86
CA ASN A 32 7.54 14.46 17.09
C ASN A 32 8.56 13.54 17.76
N SER A 33 8.59 12.25 17.40
CA SER A 33 9.54 11.29 17.95
C SER A 33 9.78 10.08 17.04
N PRO A 34 10.85 9.30 17.28
CA PRO A 34 11.04 7.99 16.66
C PRO A 34 9.89 7.00 16.96
N HIS A 35 9.26 7.09 18.12
CA HIS A 35 8.13 6.23 18.49
C HIS A 35 6.89 6.55 17.65
N GLU A 36 6.60 7.84 17.43
CA GLU A 36 5.53 8.26 16.52
C GLU A 36 5.81 7.80 15.08
N SER A 37 7.05 7.94 14.62
CA SER A 37 7.46 7.47 13.29
C SER A 37 7.28 5.95 13.14
N TYR A 38 7.69 5.17 14.14
CA TYR A 38 7.47 3.74 14.14
C TYR A 38 5.98 3.38 14.13
N ALA A 39 5.17 4.06 14.94
CA ALA A 39 3.74 3.78 15.06
C ALA A 39 3.00 3.99 13.72
N VAL A 40 3.21 5.13 13.06
CA VAL A 40 2.55 5.41 11.77
C VAL A 40 3.05 4.50 10.66
N ILE A 41 4.34 4.14 10.63
CA ILE A 41 4.84 3.15 9.64
C ILE A 41 4.21 1.77 9.89
N LEU A 42 4.07 1.38 11.16
CA LEU A 42 3.50 0.08 11.53
C LEU A 42 2.02 -0.02 11.15
N GLU A 43 1.25 1.05 11.34
CA GLU A 43 -0.16 1.13 10.97
C GLU A 43 -0.35 0.83 9.48
N GLU A 44 0.27 1.62 8.60
CA GLU A 44 0.19 1.46 7.14
C GLU A 44 0.69 0.08 6.69
N PHE A 45 1.76 -0.43 7.32
CA PHE A 45 2.27 -1.77 7.03
C PHE A 45 1.30 -2.88 7.42
N GLN A 46 0.61 -2.75 8.55
CA GLN A 46 -0.39 -3.72 8.99
C GLN A 46 -1.63 -3.71 8.09
N GLU A 47 -2.04 -2.54 7.60
CA GLU A 47 -3.12 -2.41 6.61
C GLU A 47 -2.72 -3.07 5.28
N ALA A 48 -1.53 -2.78 4.75
CA ALA A 48 -1.00 -3.40 3.55
C ALA A 48 -0.95 -4.93 3.65
N GLN A 49 -0.48 -5.45 4.79
CA GLN A 49 -0.46 -6.88 5.07
C GLN A 49 -1.87 -7.48 5.17
N THR A 50 -2.82 -6.74 5.74
CA THR A 50 -4.19 -7.22 5.87
C THR A 50 -4.83 -7.40 4.50
N ASP A 51 -4.69 -6.43 3.59
CA ASP A 51 -5.19 -6.59 2.23
C ASP A 51 -4.42 -7.66 1.43
N GLY A 52 -3.11 -7.83 1.69
CA GLY A 52 -2.31 -8.94 1.15
C GLY A 52 -2.82 -10.32 1.59
N ARG A 53 -3.09 -10.51 2.89
CA ARG A 53 -3.66 -11.77 3.41
C ARG A 53 -5.06 -12.04 2.85
N MET A 54 -5.88 -11.00 2.68
CA MET A 54 -7.19 -11.16 2.05
C MET A 54 -7.05 -11.57 0.57
N PHE A 55 -6.05 -11.05 -0.14
CA PHE A 55 -5.74 -11.50 -1.50
C PHE A 55 -5.32 -12.99 -1.53
N GLU A 56 -4.44 -13.41 -0.62
CA GLU A 56 -4.02 -14.81 -0.47
C GLU A 56 -5.21 -15.74 -0.21
N HIS A 57 -6.17 -15.31 0.61
CA HIS A 57 -7.39 -16.06 0.82
C HIS A 57 -8.27 -16.13 -0.44
N ASN A 58 -8.41 -15.01 -1.15
CA ASN A 58 -9.28 -14.92 -2.33
C ASN A 58 -8.74 -15.72 -3.52
N ILE A 59 -7.41 -15.82 -3.70
CA ILE A 59 -6.85 -16.61 -4.80
C ILE A 59 -7.12 -18.11 -4.65
N ASP A 60 -7.19 -18.62 -3.41
CA ASP A 60 -7.59 -20.01 -3.15
C ASP A 60 -9.05 -20.27 -3.55
N PHE A 61 -9.96 -19.34 -3.25
CA PHE A 61 -11.35 -19.46 -3.69
C PHE A 61 -11.54 -19.28 -5.19
N TYR A 62 -10.77 -18.38 -5.81
CA TYR A 62 -10.73 -18.26 -7.25
C TYR A 62 -10.33 -19.58 -7.89
N TRP A 63 -9.29 -20.24 -7.35
CA TRP A 63 -8.86 -21.54 -7.83
C TRP A 63 -9.94 -22.62 -7.68
N ASP A 64 -10.67 -22.63 -6.56
CA ASP A 64 -11.81 -23.52 -6.38
C ASP A 64 -12.94 -23.29 -7.41
N ALA A 65 -13.21 -22.04 -7.78
CA ALA A 65 -14.20 -21.70 -8.81
C ALA A 65 -13.72 -22.11 -10.21
N VAL A 66 -12.43 -21.95 -10.52
CA VAL A 66 -11.81 -22.43 -11.76
C VAL A 66 -11.95 -23.94 -11.90
N LYS A 67 -11.62 -24.71 -10.86
CA LYS A 67 -11.76 -26.18 -10.86
C LYS A 67 -13.20 -26.65 -11.11
N LYS A 68 -14.19 -25.86 -10.71
CA LYS A 68 -15.62 -26.16 -10.86
C LYS A 68 -16.23 -25.63 -12.18
N ASN A 69 -15.45 -24.93 -13.01
CA ASN A 69 -15.95 -24.16 -14.15
C ASN A 69 -17.10 -23.20 -13.77
N ASP A 70 -17.03 -22.63 -12.56
CA ASP A 70 -18.04 -21.69 -12.05
C ASP A 70 -17.66 -20.27 -12.45
N GLU A 71 -18.00 -19.87 -13.68
CA GLU A 71 -17.65 -18.57 -14.26
C GLU A 71 -18.16 -17.39 -13.41
N LYS A 72 -19.35 -17.53 -12.82
CA LYS A 72 -19.92 -16.48 -11.97
C LYS A 72 -19.06 -16.22 -10.74
N ASN A 73 -18.63 -17.27 -10.05
CA ASN A 73 -17.76 -17.10 -8.88
C ASN A 73 -16.33 -16.70 -9.26
N GLN A 74 -15.84 -17.14 -10.42
CA GLN A 74 -14.56 -16.64 -10.96
C GLN A 74 -14.58 -15.11 -11.09
N ASP A 75 -15.63 -14.54 -11.69
CA ASP A 75 -15.77 -13.09 -11.85
C ASP A 75 -15.87 -12.34 -10.51
N VAL A 76 -16.52 -12.93 -9.50
CA VAL A 76 -16.58 -12.36 -8.15
C VAL A 76 -15.18 -12.31 -7.55
N TRP A 77 -14.45 -13.42 -7.53
CA TRP A 77 -13.14 -13.46 -6.91
C TRP A 77 -12.10 -12.61 -7.64
N LEU A 78 -12.18 -12.51 -8.97
CA LEU A 78 -11.29 -11.60 -9.73
C LEU A 78 -11.50 -10.13 -9.36
N LYS A 79 -12.75 -9.70 -9.12
CA LYS A 79 -13.04 -8.32 -8.68
C LYS A 79 -12.49 -8.06 -7.28
N GLU A 80 -12.74 -8.98 -6.36
CA GLU A 80 -12.23 -8.90 -4.98
C GLU A 80 -10.70 -8.88 -4.96
N MET A 81 -10.05 -9.76 -5.71
CA MET A 81 -8.59 -9.80 -5.84
C MET A 81 -8.02 -8.50 -6.43
N LYS A 82 -8.66 -7.95 -7.48
CA LYS A 82 -8.25 -6.67 -8.06
C LYS A 82 -8.33 -5.53 -7.05
N GLU A 83 -9.40 -5.48 -6.25
CA GLU A 83 -9.55 -4.48 -5.20
C GLU A 83 -8.49 -4.64 -4.11
N LYS A 84 -8.27 -5.86 -3.61
CA LYS A 84 -7.26 -6.14 -2.58
C LYS A 84 -5.84 -5.83 -3.04
N ALA A 85 -5.50 -6.14 -4.29
CA ALA A 85 -4.21 -5.77 -4.86
C ALA A 85 -4.03 -4.24 -4.95
N LEU A 86 -5.07 -3.51 -5.37
CA LEU A 86 -5.02 -2.05 -5.44
C LEU A 86 -4.86 -1.42 -4.06
N ARG A 87 -5.65 -1.87 -3.06
CA ARG A 87 -5.55 -1.35 -1.69
C ARG A 87 -4.18 -1.64 -1.09
N ALA A 88 -3.68 -2.87 -1.20
CA ALA A 88 -2.33 -3.20 -0.71
C ALA A 88 -1.25 -2.32 -1.35
N ALA A 89 -1.35 -2.01 -2.66
CA ALA A 89 -0.42 -1.11 -3.33
C ALA A 89 -0.52 0.35 -2.82
N ILE A 90 -1.74 0.80 -2.51
CA ILE A 90 -1.99 2.11 -1.88
C ILE A 90 -1.34 2.17 -0.50
N GLU A 91 -1.60 1.20 0.37
CA GLU A 91 -1.03 1.18 1.73
C GLU A 91 0.50 1.05 1.70
N TRP A 92 1.08 0.27 0.77
CA TRP A 92 2.54 0.23 0.59
C TRP A 92 3.12 1.57 0.11
N THR A 93 2.34 2.36 -0.63
CA THR A 93 2.73 3.72 -1.01
C THR A 93 2.68 4.66 0.20
N GLN A 94 1.71 4.49 1.10
CA GLN A 94 1.70 5.18 2.40
C GLN A 94 2.89 4.78 3.28
N VAL A 95 3.26 3.49 3.34
CA VAL A 95 4.49 3.04 4.02
C VAL A 95 5.72 3.74 3.47
N TYR A 96 5.85 3.83 2.13
CA TYR A 96 6.94 4.57 1.49
C TYR A 96 6.96 6.04 1.94
N ALA A 97 5.81 6.70 1.92
CA ALA A 97 5.68 8.09 2.35
C ALA A 97 5.99 8.29 3.83
N MET A 98 5.56 7.38 4.72
CA MET A 98 5.83 7.47 6.15
C MET A 98 7.30 7.23 6.48
N CYS A 99 7.96 6.34 5.75
CA CYS A 99 9.42 6.21 5.80
C CYS A 99 10.11 7.52 5.39
N ALA A 100 9.68 8.14 4.29
CA ALA A 100 10.23 9.41 3.83
C ALA A 100 10.00 10.54 4.86
N LYS A 101 8.82 10.59 5.48
CA LYS A 101 8.50 11.53 6.57
C LYS A 101 9.41 11.32 7.78
N ALA A 102 9.67 10.08 8.18
CA ALA A 102 10.54 9.74 9.30
C ALA A 102 12.02 10.14 9.06
N LEU A 103 12.44 10.23 7.79
CA LEU A 103 13.78 10.70 7.41
C LEU A 103 13.91 12.24 7.48
N LYS A 104 12.80 12.99 7.47
CA LYS A 104 12.82 14.45 7.67
C LYS A 104 13.21 14.77 9.11
N LYS A 105 14.22 15.61 9.30
CA LYS A 105 14.64 16.10 10.62
C LYS A 105 13.87 17.37 10.96
N LYS A 106 13.47 17.56 12.22
CA LYS A 106 13.20 18.91 12.73
C LYS A 106 14.53 19.66 12.71
N GLU A 107 14.58 20.78 11.99
CA GLU A 107 15.66 21.74 12.21
C GLU A 107 15.48 22.29 13.63
N ASN A 108 16.50 22.07 14.48
CA ASN A 108 16.53 22.69 15.79
C ASN A 108 16.89 24.15 15.59
N ASN A 109 15.92 25.06 15.80
CA ASN A 109 16.17 26.50 15.95
C ASN A 109 16.95 26.78 17.24
#